data_AF-A0A1H7TE02-F1
#
_entry.id   AF-A0A1H7TE02-F1
#
_cell.length_a   1.000
_cell.length_b   1.000
_cell.length_c   1.000
_cell.angle_alpha   90.00
_cell.angle_beta   90.00
_cell.angle_gamma   90.00
#
_symmetry.space_group_name_H-M   'P 1'
#
loop_
_entity.id
_entity.type
_entity.pdbx_description
1 polymer ?
#
loop_
_entity_poly.entity_id
_entity_poly.type
_entity_poly.pdbx_seq_one_letter_code
_entity_poly.pdbx_strand_id
1 'polypeptide(L)'
;MEGWEIGRPVVARSGGLAIANKSSSGTYAAQVSSGQAVVSDASGATVFSTAVGKKAMVQWAAGSDELWIIESDALYRVGGSGGWAKTAVDPKSAAVPAEIAALIG
;
A
#
# COMPACT_ATOMS: atom_id res chain seq x y z
N MET A 1 -19.24 23.84 34.17
CA MET A 1 -17.81 23.52 34.34
C MET A 1 -17.54 22.34 33.44
N GLU A 2 -16.87 22.62 32.32
CA GLU A 2 -16.48 21.67 31.30
C GLU A 2 -15.43 20.68 31.85
N GLY A 3 -15.39 19.45 31.33
CA GLY A 3 -14.45 18.44 31.80
C GLY A 3 -14.49 17.12 31.02
N TRP A 4 -14.08 17.20 29.77
CA TRP A 4 -13.80 16.14 28.79
C TRP A 4 -12.82 15.07 29.30
N GLU A 5 -13.23 13.79 29.35
CA GLU A 5 -12.31 12.65 29.46
C GLU A 5 -12.13 11.98 28.09
N ILE A 6 -11.11 12.43 27.33
CA ILE A 6 -10.60 11.66 26.19
C ILE A 6 -9.85 10.43 26.66
N GLY A 7 -10.32 9.27 26.23
CA GLY A 7 -9.55 8.04 26.18
C GLY A 7 -8.27 8.26 25.38
N ARG A 8 -7.18 8.39 26.12
CA ARG A 8 -5.74 8.21 25.80
C ARG A 8 -5.38 8.11 24.32
N PRO A 9 -4.53 9.01 23.78
CA PRO A 9 -3.91 8.78 22.49
C PRO A 9 -3.04 7.53 22.59
N VAL A 10 -3.31 6.53 21.75
CA VAL A 10 -2.35 5.49 21.44
C VAL A 10 -1.07 6.20 21.00
N VAL A 11 0.00 6.00 21.77
CA VAL A 11 1.33 6.52 21.46
C VAL A 11 1.76 5.89 20.14
N ALA A 12 1.55 6.59 19.04
CA ALA A 12 2.31 6.41 17.82
C ALA A 12 3.74 6.83 18.16
N ARG A 13 4.54 5.85 18.59
CA ARG A 13 5.96 6.04 18.88
C ARG A 13 6.63 6.52 17.60
N SER A 14 7.07 7.78 17.61
CA SER A 14 7.77 8.43 16.52
C SER A 14 9.03 7.64 16.12
N GLY A 15 8.94 6.95 14.99
CA GLY A 15 10.04 6.50 14.15
C GLY A 15 9.68 6.90 12.72
N GLY A 16 10.09 8.09 12.30
CA GLY A 16 9.65 8.73 11.07
C GLY A 16 10.07 8.00 9.81
N LEU A 17 9.22 7.09 9.35
CA LEU A 17 8.95 6.85 7.93
C LEU A 17 7.42 6.80 7.85
N ALA A 18 6.85 7.89 7.37
CA ALA A 18 5.41 8.11 7.36
C ALA A 18 4.66 6.88 6.83
N ILE A 19 3.51 6.59 7.45
CA ILE A 19 2.40 5.90 6.80
C ILE A 19 1.91 6.84 5.67
N ALA A 20 2.74 7.06 4.65
CA ALA A 20 2.52 8.05 3.59
C ALA A 20 1.71 7.47 2.43
N ASN A 21 1.79 6.16 2.21
CA ASN A 21 1.13 5.52 1.08
C ASN A 21 -0.16 4.85 1.55
N LYS A 22 -1.20 5.68 1.75
CA LYS A 22 -2.55 5.22 2.09
C LYS A 22 -3.36 4.99 0.82
N SER A 23 -4.25 4.00 0.89
CA SER A 23 -5.22 3.74 -0.16
C SER A 23 -6.24 4.87 -0.28
N SER A 24 -6.97 4.92 -1.39
CA SER A 24 -7.93 6.01 -1.64
C SER A 24 -9.06 6.05 -0.60
N SER A 25 -9.46 4.92 -0.01
CA SER A 25 -10.44 4.91 1.09
C SER A 25 -9.86 5.34 2.43
N GLY A 26 -8.54 5.38 2.57
CA GLY A 26 -7.85 5.60 3.84
C GLY A 26 -7.89 4.39 4.79
N THR A 27 -8.52 3.28 4.38
CA THR A 27 -8.64 2.06 5.18
C THR A 27 -7.33 1.28 5.24
N TYR A 28 -6.51 1.37 4.20
CA TYR A 28 -5.28 0.59 4.09
C TYR A 28 -4.06 1.47 3.91
N ALA A 29 -2.92 0.95 4.32
CA ALA A 29 -1.61 1.55 4.11
C ALA A 29 -0.64 0.50 3.58
N ALA A 30 0.20 0.89 2.64
CA ALA A 30 1.21 0.02 2.07
C ALA A 30 2.61 0.58 2.29
N GLN A 31 3.58 -0.31 2.45
CA GLN A 31 4.99 0.06 2.56
C GLN A 31 5.87 -1.07 2.04
N VAL A 32 7.07 -0.71 1.57
CA VAL A 32 8.14 -1.68 1.32
C VAL A 32 9.13 -1.58 2.47
N SER A 33 9.33 -2.70 3.17
CA SER A 33 10.30 -2.81 4.26
C SER A 33 11.11 -4.08 4.10
N SER A 34 12.44 -3.95 4.13
CA SER A 34 13.37 -5.10 4.12
C SER A 34 13.11 -6.13 3.00
N GLY A 35 12.69 -5.70 1.81
CA GLY A 35 12.37 -6.59 0.68
C GLY A 35 10.98 -7.25 0.77
N GLN A 36 10.09 -6.73 1.63
CA GLN A 36 8.70 -7.15 1.73
C GLN A 36 7.79 -5.97 1.43
N ALA A 37 6.82 -6.16 0.54
CA ALA A 37 5.66 -5.27 0.44
C ALA A 37 4.64 -5.71 1.49
N VAL A 38 4.25 -4.79 2.37
CA VAL A 38 3.34 -5.03 3.49
C VAL A 38 2.15 -4.10 3.34
N VAL A 39 0.95 -4.64 3.52
CA VAL A 39 -0.28 -3.88 3.63
C VAL A 39 -0.85 -4.04 5.03
N SER A 40 -1.17 -2.91 5.65
CA SER A 40 -1.82 -2.83 6.95
C SER A 40 -3.21 -2.19 6.82
N ASP A 41 -4.14 -2.62 7.67
CA ASP A 41 -5.43 -1.95 7.84
C ASP A 41 -5.32 -0.67 8.71
N ALA A 42 -6.46 -0.01 8.94
CA ALA A 42 -6.56 1.21 9.72
C ALA A 42 -6.15 1.06 11.19
N SER A 43 -6.16 -0.17 11.74
CA SER A 43 -5.67 -0.48 13.08
C SER A 43 -4.14 -0.67 13.12
N GLY A 44 -3.51 -0.80 11.94
CA GLY A 44 -2.09 -1.10 11.77
C GLY A 44 -1.80 -2.60 11.64
N ALA A 45 -2.80 -3.47 11.70
CA ALA A 45 -2.62 -4.91 11.55
C ALA A 45 -2.29 -5.27 10.10
N THR A 46 -1.30 -6.13 9.90
CA THR A 46 -0.91 -6.59 8.56
C THR A 46 -1.98 -7.51 7.99
N VAL A 47 -2.60 -7.08 6.89
CA VAL A 47 -3.60 -7.86 6.15
C VAL A 47 -3.01 -8.61 4.97
N PHE A 48 -1.85 -8.14 4.47
CA PHE A 48 -1.13 -8.79 3.39
C PHE A 48 0.37 -8.52 3.48
N SER A 49 1.18 -9.50 3.09
CA SER A 49 2.60 -9.30 2.86
C SER A 49 3.12 -10.23 1.78
N THR A 50 4.10 -9.77 1.00
CA THR A 50 4.76 -10.57 -0.02
C THR A 50 6.22 -10.14 -0.16
N ALA A 51 7.06 -11.10 -0.54
CA ALA A 51 8.43 -10.81 -0.96
C ALA A 51 8.42 -9.99 -2.25
N VAL A 52 9.35 -9.04 -2.31
CA VAL A 52 9.57 -8.13 -3.44
C VAL A 52 11.06 -7.89 -3.65
N GLY A 53 11.43 -7.45 -4.86
CA GLY A 53 12.81 -7.07 -5.16
C GLY A 53 13.34 -5.91 -4.31
N LYS A 54 14.67 -5.77 -4.23
CA LYS A 54 15.34 -4.70 -3.45
C LYS A 54 14.99 -3.28 -3.89
N LYS A 55 14.56 -3.11 -5.14
CA LYS A 55 14.15 -1.83 -5.75
C LYS A 55 12.64 -1.76 -5.98
N ALA A 56 11.88 -2.68 -5.38
CA ALA A 56 10.44 -2.67 -5.54
C ALA A 56 9.84 -1.43 -4.91
N MET A 57 8.83 -0.88 -5.58
CA MET A 57 8.01 0.21 -5.12
C MET A 57 6.58 -0.28 -5.00
N VAL A 58 5.82 0.34 -4.11
CA VAL A 58 4.39 0.10 -3.99
C VAL A 58 3.64 1.39 -4.22
N GLN A 59 2.52 1.34 -4.92
CA GLN A 59 1.71 2.50 -5.26
C GLN A 59 0.24 2.11 -5.31
N TRP A 60 -0.64 2.85 -4.66
CA TRP A 60 -2.08 2.63 -4.81
C TRP A 60 -2.57 3.22 -6.13
N ALA A 61 -3.51 2.54 -6.79
CA ALA A 61 -4.23 3.11 -7.92
C ALA A 61 -5.20 4.20 -7.44
N ALA A 62 -5.28 5.32 -8.17
CA ALA A 62 -6.18 6.41 -7.82
C ALA A 62 -7.64 5.94 -7.75
N GLY A 63 -8.36 6.41 -6.74
CA GLY A 63 -9.79 6.13 -6.57
C GLY A 63 -10.11 4.69 -6.17
N SER A 64 -9.11 3.88 -5.81
CA SER A 64 -9.33 2.48 -5.41
C SER A 64 -8.42 2.04 -4.26
N ASP A 65 -8.75 0.88 -3.69
CA ASP A 65 -7.94 0.18 -2.69
C ASP A 65 -7.12 -0.94 -3.34
N GLU A 66 -6.66 -0.70 -4.56
CA GLU A 66 -5.83 -1.62 -5.32
C GLU A 66 -4.37 -1.15 -5.25
N LEU A 67 -3.51 -2.03 -4.76
CA LEU A 67 -2.08 -1.78 -4.64
C LEU A 67 -1.34 -2.34 -5.85
N TRP A 68 -0.38 -1.58 -6.36
CA TRP A 68 0.51 -2.00 -7.42
C TRP A 68 1.93 -2.12 -6.87
N ILE A 69 2.55 -3.28 -7.06
CA ILE A 69 3.97 -3.51 -6.78
C ILE A 69 4.72 -3.36 -8.11
N ILE A 70 5.59 -2.37 -8.18
CA ILE A 70 6.39 -2.04 -9.34
C ILE A 70 7.81 -2.52 -9.08
N GLU A 71 8.28 -3.47 -9.88
CA GLU A 71 9.67 -3.93 -9.91
C GLU A 71 10.30 -3.56 -11.26
N SER A 72 11.63 -3.69 -11.40
CA SER A 72 12.35 -3.26 -12.60
C SER A 72 11.87 -3.91 -13.89
N ASP A 73 11.44 -5.17 -13.85
CA ASP A 73 10.99 -5.94 -15.03
C ASP A 73 9.62 -6.59 -14.82
N ALA A 74 8.96 -6.30 -13.69
CA ALA A 74 7.73 -6.97 -13.32
C ALA A 74 6.77 -6.01 -12.64
N LEU A 75 5.50 -6.12 -13.01
CA LEU A 75 4.42 -5.39 -12.39
C LEU A 75 3.45 -6.39 -11.76
N TYR A 76 3.05 -6.13 -10.52
CA TYR A 76 2.06 -6.94 -9.84
C TYR A 76 0.95 -6.08 -9.29
N ARG A 77 -0.26 -6.59 -9.37
CA ARG A 77 -1.45 -6.02 -8.77
C ARG A 77 -1.81 -6.82 -7.52
N VAL A 78 -2.04 -6.13 -6.42
CA VAL A 78 -2.33 -6.67 -5.10
C VAL A 78 -3.59 -6.00 -4.58
N GLY A 79 -4.61 -6.79 -4.31
CA GLY A 79 -5.92 -6.25 -3.95
C GLY A 79 -6.77 -5.95 -5.19
N GLY A 80 -8.05 -5.70 -4.93
CA GLY A 80 -9.14 -5.70 -5.89
C GLY A 80 -10.35 -6.43 -5.30
N SER A 81 -11.50 -6.38 -5.96
CA SER A 81 -12.81 -6.85 -5.46
C SER A 81 -12.87 -8.32 -4.98
N GLY A 82 -11.80 -9.10 -5.16
CA GLY A 82 -11.65 -10.49 -4.74
C GLY A 82 -10.69 -10.74 -3.55
N GLY A 83 -10.14 -9.69 -2.92
CA GLY A 83 -9.26 -9.80 -1.74
C GLY A 83 -7.76 -9.59 -2.02
N TRP A 84 -6.93 -9.84 -1.00
CA TRP A 84 -5.48 -9.62 -1.05
C TRP A 84 -4.73 -10.72 -1.82
N ALA A 85 -4.80 -10.69 -3.15
CA ALA A 85 -4.07 -11.61 -4.02
C ALA A 85 -3.06 -10.87 -4.89
N LYS A 86 -1.82 -11.37 -4.96
CA LYS A 86 -0.79 -10.87 -5.88
C LYS A 86 -0.99 -11.52 -7.26
N THR A 87 -1.26 -10.69 -8.25
CA THR A 87 -1.43 -11.09 -9.65
C THR A 87 -0.37 -10.40 -10.49
N ALA A 88 0.38 -11.16 -11.31
CA ALA A 88 1.29 -10.55 -12.28
C ALA A 88 0.49 -9.86 -13.38
N VAL A 89 0.87 -8.64 -13.71
CA VAL A 89 0.26 -7.84 -14.78
C VAL A 89 1.35 -7.48 -15.77
N ASP A 90 1.04 -7.56 -17.06
CA ASP A 90 1.95 -7.07 -18.08
C ASP A 90 2.06 -5.54 -17.96
N PRO A 91 3.28 -4.97 -17.79
CA PRO A 91 3.47 -3.53 -17.60
C PRO A 91 3.01 -2.68 -18.79
N LYS A 92 2.84 -3.27 -19.97
CA LYS A 92 2.34 -2.65 -21.20
C LYS A 92 0.85 -2.93 -21.43
N SER A 93 0.18 -3.61 -20.51
CA SER A 93 -1.24 -3.88 -20.59
C SER A 93 -2.06 -2.60 -20.40
N ALA A 94 -3.15 -2.46 -21.16
CA ALA A 94 -4.14 -1.40 -20.96
C ALA A 94 -4.86 -1.47 -19.60
N ALA A 95 -4.69 -2.57 -18.85
CA ALA A 95 -5.19 -2.71 -17.49
C ALA A 95 -4.35 -1.95 -16.45
N VAL A 96 -3.17 -1.44 -16.82
CA VAL A 96 -2.32 -0.66 -15.93
C VAL A 96 -2.80 0.79 -15.89
N PRO A 97 -3.14 1.35 -14.72
CA PRO A 97 -3.50 2.76 -14.60
C PRO A 97 -2.37 3.68 -15.09
N ALA A 98 -2.72 4.79 -15.73
CA ALA A 98 -1.74 5.70 -16.35
C ALA A 98 -0.70 6.23 -15.33
N GLU A 99 -1.11 6.44 -14.09
CA GLU A 99 -0.23 6.84 -12.98
C GLU A 99 0.83 5.77 -12.64
N ILE A 100 0.47 4.48 -12.73
CA ILE A 100 1.36 3.35 -12.49
C ILE A 100 2.27 3.17 -13.72
N ALA A 101 1.71 3.27 -14.92
CA ALA A 101 2.47 3.19 -16.16
C ALA A 101 3.56 4.28 -16.23
N ALA A 102 3.27 5.49 -15.75
CA ALA A 102 4.24 6.58 -15.68
C ALA A 102 5.43 6.30 -14.73
N LEU A 103 5.29 5.35 -13.79
CA LEU A 103 6.35 4.94 -12.87
C LEU A 103 7.23 3.80 -13.44
N ILE A 104 6.77 3.13 -14.50
CA ILE A 104 7.45 1.94 -15.05
C ILE A 104 8.59 2.31 -16.01
N GLY A 105 8.61 3.53 -16.54
CA GLY A 105 9.71 4.03 -17.39
C GLY A 105 9.58 3.66 -18.85
#